data_AF-A0A956HHI0-F1
#
_entry.id   AF-A0A956HHI0-F1
#
_cell.length_a   1.000
_cell.length_b   1.000
_cell.length_c   1.000
_cell.angle_alpha   90.00
_cell.angle_beta   90.00
_cell.angle_gamma   90.00
#
_symmetry.space_group_name_H-M   'P 1'
#
loop_
_entity.id
_entity.type
_entity.pdbx_description
1 polymer ?
#
loop_
_entity_poly.entity_id
_entity_poly.type
_entity_poly.pdbx_seq_one_letter_code
_entity_poly.pdbx_strand_id
1 'polypeptide(L)'
;MTQPTWRCLFLIAPLALGACGKDDTETTAGSTSSESDTETTDDSDPTTSSSGSESDTTAGPTTDEPTTEPTTDPTTDTTTDPTTDPTTDPTTGTPVDYDAFRFNSMEIVDPHFFAVGCNVDITGQVNDQIGDGVSMDADDPPDGNLDLNLVLRWEDLDLGSANGDNEFGTATCTVPSSNPICSEGPDNMFQAAKYVHSDTACLMPDMGVLSYGPLDTVPGPCHTTGPIDLFTLNLGDFGIPLRMVEISAQYQGDPPAAMIAGIMRGFLTQADAEAATLPPDLPIVGGMSIADITCKPGDLDDLNGEPGWWFYVKFSANRAQWSG
;
A
#
# COMPACT_ATOMS: atom_id res chain seq x y z
N MET A 1 23.07 11.18 4.04
CA MET A 1 22.26 10.46 5.05
C MET A 1 22.13 9.04 4.54
N THR A 2 22.58 8.06 5.31
CA THR A 2 22.36 6.64 5.03
C THR A 2 20.90 6.36 5.33
N GLN A 3 20.14 5.80 4.38
CA GLN A 3 18.77 5.39 4.66
C GLN A 3 18.78 4.30 5.76
N PRO A 4 17.74 4.26 6.61
CA PRO A 4 17.63 3.31 7.70
C PRO A 4 17.59 1.90 7.13
N THR A 5 18.70 1.19 7.26
CA THR A 5 18.78 -0.19 6.79
C THR A 5 18.04 -1.06 7.80
N TRP A 6 17.02 -1.80 7.37
CA TRP A 6 16.21 -2.75 8.16
C TRP A 6 17.03 -3.96 8.65
N ARG A 7 18.10 -3.70 9.40
CA ARG A 7 19.11 -4.69 9.79
C ARG A 7 18.78 -5.42 11.08
N CYS A 8 17.79 -4.96 11.84
CA CYS A 8 17.58 -5.45 13.19
C CYS A 8 16.77 -6.74 13.31
N LEU A 9 16.13 -7.27 12.26
CA LEU A 9 15.19 -8.38 12.46
C LEU A 9 15.30 -9.57 11.50
N PHE A 10 16.54 -10.00 11.21
CA PHE A 10 16.74 -11.24 10.44
C PHE A 10 17.69 -12.27 11.06
N LEU A 11 17.93 -12.16 12.36
CA LEU A 11 18.52 -13.23 13.17
C LEU A 11 17.44 -14.15 13.77
N ILE A 12 16.41 -14.51 13.01
CA ILE A 12 15.60 -15.69 13.34
C ILE A 12 16.28 -16.90 12.69
N ALA A 13 17.20 -17.50 13.44
CA ALA A 13 17.70 -18.83 13.14
C ALA A 13 16.50 -19.79 13.00
N PRO A 14 16.43 -20.60 11.93
CA PRO A 14 15.36 -21.58 11.82
C PRO A 14 15.61 -22.67 12.87
N LEU A 15 14.55 -23.09 13.57
CA LEU A 15 14.49 -24.15 14.60
C LEU A 15 14.51 -23.69 16.07
N ALA A 16 13.61 -22.80 16.45
CA ALA A 16 12.75 -22.96 17.62
C ALA A 16 11.74 -21.82 17.65
N LEU A 17 10.45 -22.14 17.59
CA LEU A 17 9.35 -21.22 17.94
C LEU A 17 9.49 -20.87 19.43
N GLY A 18 10.26 -19.83 19.73
CA GLY A 18 10.40 -19.23 21.05
C GLY A 18 10.18 -17.73 20.89
N ALA A 19 9.01 -17.28 21.30
CA ALA A 19 8.61 -15.88 21.33
C ALA A 19 9.71 -15.00 21.95
N CYS A 20 10.20 -14.01 21.19
CA CYS A 20 10.95 -12.90 21.76
C CYS A 20 9.96 -11.88 22.30
N GLY A 21 9.44 -12.16 23.50
CA GLY A 21 8.67 -11.24 24.31
C GLY A 21 8.95 -11.55 25.77
N LYS A 22 9.96 -10.90 26.34
CA LYS A 22 10.15 -10.84 27.79
C LYS A 22 9.13 -9.87 28.35
N ASP A 23 8.08 -10.40 28.96
CA ASP A 23 7.38 -9.73 30.06
C ASP A 23 7.22 -10.73 31.20
N ASP A 24 8.13 -10.63 32.18
CA ASP A 24 8.03 -11.31 33.45
C ASP A 24 6.87 -10.70 34.25
N THR A 25 5.66 -11.20 34.05
CA THR A 25 4.60 -11.10 35.07
C THR A 25 4.05 -12.47 35.40
N GLU A 26 4.63 -13.03 36.46
CA GLU A 26 4.17 -14.19 37.19
C GLU A 26 2.70 -13.98 37.63
N THR A 27 1.76 -14.70 37.02
CA THR A 27 0.43 -14.91 37.61
C THR A 27 -0.06 -16.34 37.40
N THR A 28 -0.23 -16.96 38.55
CA THR A 28 -0.73 -18.28 38.94
C THR A 28 -1.91 -18.86 38.15
N ALA A 29 -1.68 -20.07 37.65
CA ALA A 29 -2.53 -21.27 37.56
C ALA A 29 -4.07 -21.17 37.70
N GLY A 30 -4.76 -21.76 36.71
CA GLY A 30 -6.16 -22.17 36.81
C GLY A 30 -6.65 -22.96 35.59
N SER A 31 -6.21 -24.21 35.42
CA SER A 31 -6.75 -25.13 34.41
C SER A 31 -8.20 -25.53 34.74
N THR A 32 -9.11 -25.39 33.77
CA THR A 32 -10.35 -26.17 33.75
C THR A 32 -10.58 -26.68 32.34
N SER A 33 -10.46 -27.99 32.17
CA SER A 33 -10.80 -28.76 30.97
C SER A 33 -12.31 -29.00 30.92
N SER A 34 -12.93 -28.70 29.79
CA SER A 34 -14.29 -29.17 29.47
C SER A 34 -14.27 -29.82 28.10
N GLU A 35 -14.31 -31.15 28.10
CA GLU A 35 -14.67 -32.00 26.98
C GLU A 35 -16.16 -31.83 26.68
N SER A 36 -16.54 -31.77 25.41
CA SER A 36 -17.92 -31.93 24.97
C SER A 36 -17.92 -32.57 23.59
N ASP A 37 -18.04 -33.89 23.60
CA ASP A 37 -18.46 -34.69 22.46
C ASP A 37 -19.81 -34.21 21.93
N THR A 38 -19.99 -34.17 20.61
CA THR A 38 -21.32 -34.27 20.02
C THR A 38 -21.25 -35.10 18.74
N GLU A 39 -22.06 -36.14 18.77
CA GLU A 39 -22.21 -37.25 17.86
C GLU A 39 -23.25 -36.92 16.77
N THR A 40 -22.95 -37.32 15.52
CA THR A 40 -23.85 -37.79 14.42
C THR A 40 -25.10 -37.00 13.98
N THR A 41 -25.29 -36.81 12.66
CA THR A 41 -26.08 -37.71 11.76
C THR A 41 -26.22 -37.15 10.33
N ASP A 42 -26.26 -38.10 9.36
CA ASP A 42 -26.99 -38.15 8.07
C ASP A 42 -26.75 -37.05 6.99
N ASP A 43 -26.22 -37.38 5.81
CA ASP A 43 -26.75 -38.24 4.73
C ASP A 43 -27.95 -37.59 4.01
N SER A 44 -27.69 -37.02 2.83
CA SER A 44 -28.59 -37.00 1.65
C SER A 44 -27.96 -36.22 0.49
N ASP A 45 -27.41 -36.98 -0.45
CA ASP A 45 -27.23 -36.63 -1.86
C ASP A 45 -28.61 -36.39 -2.51
N PRO A 46 -28.77 -35.44 -3.46
CA PRO A 46 -29.01 -35.93 -4.82
C PRO A 46 -28.37 -35.08 -5.93
N THR A 47 -27.67 -35.79 -6.81
CA THR A 47 -27.54 -35.61 -8.25
C THR A 47 -28.61 -34.75 -8.93
N THR A 48 -28.18 -33.76 -9.72
CA THR A 48 -28.94 -33.29 -10.88
C THR A 48 -28.02 -33.02 -12.07
N SER A 49 -28.15 -33.88 -13.08
CA SER A 49 -27.67 -33.65 -14.45
C SER A 49 -28.45 -32.54 -15.12
N SER A 50 -27.78 -31.64 -15.83
CA SER A 50 -28.40 -30.93 -16.96
C SER A 50 -27.45 -30.81 -18.13
N SER A 51 -27.90 -31.43 -19.21
CA SER A 51 -27.41 -31.41 -20.57
C SER A 51 -27.98 -30.17 -21.26
N GLY A 52 -27.20 -29.46 -22.07
CA GLY A 52 -27.72 -28.25 -22.74
C GLY A 52 -26.79 -27.60 -23.75
N SER A 53 -26.82 -28.15 -24.96
CA SER A 53 -26.79 -27.47 -26.26
C SER A 53 -25.60 -26.61 -26.71
N GLU A 54 -24.98 -27.15 -27.76
CA GLU A 54 -24.31 -26.52 -28.90
C GLU A 54 -24.94 -25.18 -29.35
N SER A 55 -24.10 -24.18 -29.66
CA SER A 55 -24.30 -23.41 -30.88
C SER A 55 -22.99 -22.79 -31.38
N ASP A 56 -22.72 -23.14 -32.63
CA ASP A 56 -21.66 -22.76 -33.55
C ASP A 56 -21.95 -21.37 -34.13
N THR A 57 -20.98 -20.44 -34.14
CA THR A 57 -21.00 -19.30 -35.07
C THR A 57 -19.60 -18.82 -35.45
N THR A 58 -19.07 -19.48 -36.47
CA THR A 58 -18.29 -18.98 -37.62
C THR A 58 -18.06 -17.45 -37.78
N ALA A 59 -16.77 -17.09 -37.79
CA ALA A 59 -15.97 -16.22 -38.67
C ALA A 59 -16.44 -14.84 -39.18
N GLY A 60 -15.50 -13.87 -39.08
CA GLY A 60 -15.30 -12.79 -40.06
C GLY A 60 -14.07 -11.92 -39.76
N PRO A 61 -13.01 -11.90 -40.59
CA PRO A 61 -11.92 -10.93 -40.49
C PRO A 61 -12.16 -9.74 -41.42
N THR A 62 -11.92 -8.52 -40.94
CA THR A 62 -11.81 -7.33 -41.78
C THR A 62 -10.49 -6.62 -41.53
N THR A 63 -9.62 -6.77 -42.53
CA THR A 63 -8.46 -5.96 -42.88
C THR A 63 -8.88 -4.53 -43.20
N ASP A 64 -8.12 -3.53 -42.72
CA ASP A 64 -7.91 -2.26 -43.44
C ASP A 64 -6.58 -1.62 -43.03
N GLU A 65 -6.01 -0.89 -43.99
CA GLU A 65 -4.60 -0.61 -44.28
C GLU A 65 -3.94 0.54 -43.49
N PRO A 66 -2.58 0.64 -43.51
CA PRO A 66 -1.84 1.74 -42.90
C PRO A 66 -1.79 2.97 -43.82
N THR A 67 -1.80 4.18 -43.25
CA THR A 67 -1.43 5.40 -43.99
C THR A 67 -0.38 6.20 -43.21
N THR A 68 0.78 6.35 -43.83
CA THR A 68 1.94 7.16 -43.45
C THR A 68 1.85 8.59 -43.97
N GLU A 69 2.69 9.47 -43.38
CA GLU A 69 3.30 10.72 -43.90
C GLU A 69 2.98 12.02 -43.12
N PRO A 70 3.79 13.11 -43.22
CA PRO A 70 5.20 13.21 -42.84
C PRO A 70 5.50 14.43 -41.93
N THR A 71 6.66 14.37 -41.26
CA THR A 71 7.37 15.43 -40.51
C THR A 71 7.61 16.74 -41.29
N THR A 72 7.49 17.89 -40.63
CA THR A 72 8.28 19.11 -40.94
C THR A 72 8.62 19.91 -39.67
N ASP A 73 9.91 20.00 -39.38
CA ASP A 73 10.55 20.98 -38.48
C ASP A 73 10.65 22.34 -39.17
N PRO A 74 10.54 23.45 -38.43
CA PRO A 74 11.65 24.39 -38.49
C PRO A 74 12.10 24.92 -37.12
N THR A 75 13.39 24.71 -36.86
CA THR A 75 14.23 25.39 -35.87
C THR A 75 14.16 26.91 -35.98
N THR A 76 13.88 27.59 -34.86
CA THR A 76 14.11 29.03 -34.72
C THR A 76 15.01 29.28 -33.52
N ASP A 77 16.29 29.56 -33.82
CA ASP A 77 17.28 30.07 -32.89
C ASP A 77 16.91 31.51 -32.52
N THR A 78 16.64 31.76 -31.24
CA THR A 78 16.58 33.13 -30.70
C THR A 78 17.40 33.22 -29.43
N THR A 79 18.67 33.59 -29.61
CA THR A 79 19.57 34.04 -28.57
C THR A 79 19.03 35.35 -27.99
N THR A 80 18.72 35.37 -26.69
CA THR A 80 18.42 36.62 -25.97
C THR A 80 19.26 36.71 -24.70
N ASP A 81 19.80 37.91 -24.50
CA ASP A 81 20.74 38.42 -23.51
C ASP A 81 20.47 38.07 -22.02
N PRO A 82 21.52 38.15 -21.16
CA PRO A 82 21.43 37.84 -19.74
C PRO A 82 20.77 38.99 -18.96
N THR A 83 19.51 38.80 -18.56
CA THR A 83 18.85 39.71 -17.62
C THR A 83 19.14 39.32 -16.18
N THR A 84 19.79 40.27 -15.50
CA THR A 84 19.80 40.55 -14.05
C THR A 84 18.89 39.67 -13.20
N ASP A 85 19.52 38.90 -12.34
CA ASP A 85 18.94 38.06 -11.29
C ASP A 85 18.31 38.95 -10.19
N PRO A 86 16.97 39.08 -10.11
CA PRO A 86 16.35 39.73 -8.98
C PRO A 86 16.45 38.79 -7.80
N THR A 87 17.31 39.12 -6.84
CA THR A 87 17.32 38.45 -5.53
C THR A 87 15.99 38.77 -4.83
N THR A 88 14.96 37.96 -5.11
CA THR A 88 13.72 37.97 -4.34
C THR A 88 14.04 37.43 -2.96
N ASP A 89 13.97 38.31 -1.97
CA ASP A 89 14.00 37.97 -0.55
C ASP A 89 12.99 36.84 -0.30
N PRO A 90 13.37 35.72 0.36
CA PRO A 90 12.45 34.64 0.64
C PRO A 90 11.31 35.20 1.49
N THR A 91 10.16 35.37 0.88
CA THR A 91 8.96 35.78 1.61
C THR A 91 8.65 34.64 2.55
N THR A 92 8.83 34.88 3.85
CA THR A 92 8.48 33.93 4.90
C THR A 92 6.96 33.83 4.89
N GLY A 93 6.44 32.86 4.13
CA GLY A 93 5.01 32.60 4.03
C GLY A 93 4.44 32.28 5.40
N THR A 94 3.16 32.57 5.60
CA THR A 94 2.41 32.06 6.74
C THR A 94 2.51 30.53 6.73
N PRO A 95 2.84 29.87 7.86
CA PRO A 95 2.83 28.42 7.94
C PRO A 95 1.49 27.87 7.45
N VAL A 96 1.53 26.91 6.54
CA VAL A 96 0.34 26.20 6.08
C VAL A 96 -0.01 25.15 7.15
N ASP A 97 -1.23 25.20 7.66
CA ASP A 97 -1.70 24.24 8.67
C ASP A 97 -2.28 23.03 7.94
N TYR A 98 -1.56 21.90 7.94
CA TYR A 98 -2.02 20.69 7.27
C TYR A 98 -2.82 19.80 8.22
N ASP A 99 -3.96 19.32 7.76
CA ASP A 99 -4.61 18.14 8.32
C ASP A 99 -3.84 16.90 7.84
N ALA A 100 -2.97 16.34 8.68
CA ALA A 100 -2.17 15.18 8.35
C ALA A 100 -2.63 13.92 9.09
N PHE A 101 -2.75 12.80 8.37
CA PHE A 101 -3.11 11.49 8.90
C PHE A 101 -2.01 10.50 8.56
N ARG A 102 -1.32 10.03 9.59
CA ARG A 102 -0.19 9.11 9.46
C ARG A 102 -0.66 7.69 9.69
N PHE A 103 -0.27 6.80 8.80
CA PHE A 103 -0.65 5.39 8.84
C PHE A 103 -0.06 4.76 10.10
N ASN A 104 -0.91 4.15 10.94
CA ASN A 104 -0.49 3.53 12.20
C ASN A 104 -0.73 2.01 12.23
N SER A 105 -1.34 1.45 11.19
CA SER A 105 -1.35 0.01 10.91
C SER A 105 -1.43 -0.18 9.41
N MET A 106 -0.75 -1.20 8.90
CA MET A 106 -0.79 -1.59 7.49
C MET A 106 -0.68 -3.10 7.36
N GLU A 107 -1.44 -3.67 6.43
CA GLU A 107 -1.43 -5.11 6.14
C GLU A 107 -1.63 -5.30 4.64
N ILE A 108 -0.68 -5.93 3.96
CA ILE A 108 -0.84 -6.39 2.59
C ILE A 108 -1.78 -7.60 2.62
N VAL A 109 -2.85 -7.50 1.86
CA VAL A 109 -3.87 -8.55 1.73
C VAL A 109 -3.70 -9.33 0.44
N ASP A 110 -3.33 -8.64 -0.65
CA ASP A 110 -3.14 -9.22 -1.98
C ASP A 110 -2.04 -8.41 -2.69
N PRO A 111 -1.12 -9.00 -3.47
CA PRO A 111 -0.80 -10.43 -3.53
C PRO A 111 -0.23 -10.95 -2.21
N HIS A 112 -0.39 -12.26 -1.98
CA HIS A 112 0.42 -12.96 -1.00
C HIS A 112 1.87 -13.11 -1.49
N PHE A 113 2.80 -13.11 -0.55
CA PHE A 113 4.21 -13.37 -0.78
C PHE A 113 4.55 -14.80 -0.42
N PHE A 114 5.38 -15.44 -1.23
CA PHE A 114 5.79 -16.83 -1.08
C PHE A 114 7.30 -17.00 -1.13
N ALA A 115 7.76 -18.06 -0.48
CA ALA A 115 9.14 -18.51 -0.46
C ALA A 115 9.24 -20.00 -0.84
N VAL A 116 10.48 -20.46 -1.04
CA VAL A 116 10.81 -21.88 -1.31
C VAL A 116 10.05 -22.41 -2.53
N GLY A 117 10.15 -21.70 -3.64
CA GLY A 117 9.50 -22.05 -4.91
C GLY A 117 7.98 -22.01 -4.82
N CYS A 118 7.42 -20.92 -4.30
CA CYS A 118 5.97 -20.66 -4.18
C CYS A 118 5.21 -21.59 -3.23
N ASN A 119 5.90 -22.34 -2.36
CA ASN A 119 5.26 -23.37 -1.50
C ASN A 119 5.02 -22.91 -0.07
N VAL A 120 5.71 -21.86 0.39
CA VAL A 120 5.60 -21.34 1.75
C VAL A 120 5.08 -19.92 1.67
N ASP A 121 3.87 -19.70 2.14
CA ASP A 121 3.30 -18.36 2.30
C ASP A 121 4.03 -17.63 3.44
N ILE A 122 4.61 -16.47 3.12
CA ILE A 122 5.35 -15.60 4.03
C ILE A 122 4.67 -14.24 4.22
N THR A 123 3.42 -14.07 3.74
CA THR A 123 2.70 -12.79 3.79
C THR A 123 2.52 -12.29 5.21
N GLY A 124 2.24 -13.19 6.16
CA GLY A 124 2.14 -12.84 7.58
C GLY A 124 3.44 -12.25 8.12
N GLN A 125 4.58 -12.82 7.78
CA GLN A 125 5.90 -12.33 8.19
C GLN A 125 6.21 -10.98 7.55
N VAL A 126 5.83 -10.77 6.29
CA VAL A 126 5.95 -9.45 5.64
C VAL A 126 5.08 -8.41 6.37
N ASN A 127 3.85 -8.77 6.72
CA ASN A 127 2.94 -7.89 7.46
C ASN A 127 3.41 -7.59 8.88
N ASP A 128 4.03 -8.55 9.57
CA ASP A 128 4.66 -8.32 10.88
C ASP A 128 5.77 -7.26 10.77
N GLN A 129 6.62 -7.36 9.75
CA GLN A 129 7.67 -6.36 9.52
C GLN A 129 7.13 -4.98 9.17
N ILE A 130 6.08 -4.91 8.33
CA ILE A 130 5.39 -3.65 8.03
C ILE A 130 4.80 -3.06 9.32
N GLY A 131 4.20 -3.89 10.17
CA GLY A 131 3.66 -3.52 11.47
C GLY A 131 4.72 -2.92 12.41
N ASP A 132 5.90 -3.53 12.46
CA ASP A 132 7.05 -3.02 13.22
C ASP A 132 7.49 -1.66 12.65
N GLY A 133 7.68 -1.56 11.33
CA GLY A 133 8.11 -0.31 10.69
C GLY A 133 7.14 0.85 10.89
N VAL A 134 5.82 0.59 10.91
CA VAL A 134 4.83 1.63 11.22
C VAL A 134 4.69 1.91 12.72
N SER A 135 5.27 1.14 13.63
CA SER A 135 5.05 1.34 15.07
C SER A 135 6.31 1.71 15.85
N MET A 136 7.48 1.42 15.29
CA MET A 136 8.78 1.51 15.96
C MET A 136 9.80 2.35 15.19
N ASP A 137 10.84 2.75 15.92
CA ASP A 137 12.13 3.28 15.45
C ASP A 137 13.13 2.15 15.72
N ALA A 138 13.26 1.24 14.75
CA ALA A 138 14.03 0.01 14.88
C ALA A 138 15.49 0.16 14.43
N ASP A 139 15.90 1.37 14.06
CA ASP A 139 17.29 1.70 13.76
C ASP A 139 18.22 1.39 14.93
N ASP A 140 19.48 1.09 14.62
CA ASP A 140 20.55 0.88 15.63
C ASP A 140 21.77 1.78 15.35
N PRO A 141 21.96 2.87 16.11
CA PRO A 141 21.09 3.35 17.20
C PRO A 141 19.79 3.98 16.66
N PRO A 142 18.68 3.95 17.46
CA PRO A 142 17.43 4.63 17.10
C PRO A 142 17.67 6.10 16.82
N ASP A 143 17.07 6.62 15.74
CA ASP A 143 17.33 7.98 15.25
C ASP A 143 16.30 9.02 15.74
N GLY A 144 15.26 8.56 16.46
CA GLY A 144 14.15 9.34 16.96
C GLY A 144 12.95 9.39 16.02
N ASN A 145 13.00 8.75 14.85
CA ASN A 145 11.96 8.72 13.85
C ASN A 145 11.44 7.31 13.64
N LEU A 146 10.16 7.20 13.28
CA LEU A 146 9.56 5.92 12.91
C LEU A 146 10.10 5.47 11.54
N ASP A 147 10.25 4.17 11.32
CA ASP A 147 10.91 3.65 10.11
C ASP A 147 10.03 3.77 8.84
N LEU A 148 8.71 3.59 8.98
CA LEU A 148 7.74 3.67 7.88
C LEU A 148 6.67 4.72 8.18
N ASN A 149 6.62 5.76 7.35
CA ASN A 149 5.77 6.93 7.55
C ASN A 149 5.01 7.30 6.29
N LEU A 150 3.94 6.57 5.99
CA LEU A 150 2.98 7.00 4.98
C LEU A 150 2.01 8.01 5.59
N VAL A 151 1.78 9.10 4.86
CA VAL A 151 0.92 10.21 5.30
C VAL A 151 -0.01 10.60 4.16
N LEU A 152 -1.29 10.73 4.49
CA LEU A 152 -2.26 11.52 3.74
C LEU A 152 -2.36 12.90 4.38
N ARG A 153 -2.25 13.97 3.60
CA ARG A 153 -2.42 15.33 4.12
C ARG A 153 -3.30 16.20 3.22
N TRP A 154 -3.95 17.18 3.85
CA TRP A 154 -4.78 18.21 3.22
C TRP A 154 -4.32 19.58 3.71
N GLU A 155 -4.30 20.58 2.82
CA GLU A 155 -4.08 21.98 3.25
C GLU A 155 -5.27 22.51 4.07
N ASP A 156 -6.48 22.03 3.80
CA ASP A 156 -7.71 22.36 4.54
C ASP A 156 -8.73 21.23 4.32
N LEU A 157 -8.86 20.30 5.29
CA LEU A 157 -9.83 19.21 5.17
C LEU A 157 -11.26 19.72 5.45
N ASP A 158 -11.94 20.15 4.38
CA ASP A 158 -13.34 20.56 4.46
C ASP A 158 -14.29 19.37 4.20
N LEU A 159 -14.85 18.81 5.27
CA LEU A 159 -15.89 17.76 5.20
C LEU A 159 -17.23 18.26 4.65
N GLY A 160 -17.44 19.57 4.56
CA GLY A 160 -18.61 20.17 3.92
C GLY A 160 -18.51 20.19 2.40
N SER A 161 -17.30 19.99 1.85
CA SER A 161 -17.06 19.92 0.41
C SER A 161 -17.18 18.49 -0.11
N ALA A 162 -17.76 18.33 -1.30
CA ALA A 162 -17.86 17.04 -1.96
C ALA A 162 -16.50 16.53 -2.49
N ASN A 163 -15.53 17.44 -2.67
CA ASN A 163 -14.20 17.14 -3.17
C ASN A 163 -13.18 18.20 -2.74
N GLY A 164 -11.90 17.88 -2.86
CA GLY A 164 -10.81 18.81 -2.63
C GLY A 164 -9.48 18.26 -3.11
N ASP A 165 -8.40 18.90 -2.70
CA ASP A 165 -7.02 18.49 -2.94
C ASP A 165 -6.48 17.76 -1.73
N ASN A 166 -5.71 16.71 -1.98
CA ASN A 166 -4.93 16.02 -0.96
C ASN A 166 -3.56 15.65 -1.51
N GLU A 167 -2.65 15.30 -0.63
CA GLU A 167 -1.35 14.76 -1.01
C GLU A 167 -1.12 13.44 -0.27
N PHE A 168 -0.46 12.51 -0.94
CA PHE A 168 -0.06 11.23 -0.38
C PHE A 168 1.43 11.00 -0.58
N GLY A 169 2.14 10.61 0.47
CA GLY A 169 3.58 10.47 0.38
C GLY A 169 4.21 9.85 1.62
N THR A 170 5.54 9.85 1.61
CA THR A 170 6.37 9.54 2.77
C THR A 170 6.73 10.80 3.54
N ALA A 171 6.79 10.69 4.86
CA ALA A 171 7.15 11.78 5.77
C ALA A 171 8.29 11.36 6.72
N THR A 172 8.85 12.32 7.45
CA THR A 172 9.67 12.05 8.63
C THR A 172 8.82 12.31 9.86
N CYS A 173 8.56 11.28 10.66
CA CYS A 173 7.70 11.38 11.85
C CYS A 173 8.43 10.91 13.10
N THR A 174 8.38 11.71 14.16
CA THR A 174 9.07 11.41 15.42
C THR A 174 8.35 10.33 16.24
N VAL A 175 9.10 9.57 17.06
CA VAL A 175 8.52 8.78 18.15
C VAL A 175 7.94 9.67 19.27
N PRO A 176 6.95 9.20 20.06
CA PRO A 176 6.26 7.92 19.98
C PRO A 176 5.19 7.89 18.86
N SER A 177 4.96 6.71 18.29
CA SER A 177 3.95 6.47 17.23
C SER A 177 2.51 6.81 17.60
N SER A 178 2.20 6.96 18.89
CA SER A 178 0.87 7.37 19.37
C SER A 178 0.56 8.86 19.17
N ASN A 179 1.58 9.71 19.04
CA ASN A 179 1.42 11.15 18.81
C ASN A 179 2.65 11.72 18.07
N PRO A 180 2.88 11.29 16.83
CA PRO A 180 4.05 11.71 16.07
C PRO A 180 3.92 13.17 15.64
N ILE A 181 5.05 13.87 15.59
CA ILE A 181 5.19 15.12 14.84
C ILE A 181 5.82 14.74 13.49
N CYS A 182 5.08 14.97 12.42
CA CYS A 182 5.50 14.67 11.06
C CYS A 182 5.94 15.95 10.34
N SER A 183 6.84 15.79 9.38
CA SER A 183 7.32 16.83 8.48
C SER A 183 7.61 16.22 7.11
N GLU A 184 7.83 17.05 6.10
CA GLU A 184 8.27 16.57 4.79
C GLU A 184 9.57 15.78 4.92
N GLY A 185 9.58 14.58 4.35
CA GLY A 185 10.79 13.78 4.26
C GLY A 185 11.82 14.42 3.33
N PRO A 186 13.10 14.05 3.43
CA PRO A 186 14.18 14.62 2.62
C PRO A 186 13.97 14.43 1.11
N ASP A 187 13.22 13.41 0.70
CA ASP A 187 12.96 13.08 -0.69
C ASP A 187 11.66 13.72 -1.24
N ASN A 188 10.90 14.43 -0.40
CA ASN A 188 9.62 15.09 -0.70
C ASN A 188 8.74 14.33 -1.72
N MET A 189 8.43 13.07 -1.41
CA MET A 189 7.75 12.16 -2.34
C MET A 189 6.22 12.33 -2.35
N PHE A 190 5.69 13.46 -1.89
CA PHE A 190 4.25 13.71 -1.91
C PHE A 190 3.75 13.83 -3.34
N GLN A 191 2.74 13.04 -3.66
CA GLN A 191 1.99 13.09 -4.91
C GLN A 191 0.66 13.76 -4.64
N ALA A 192 0.37 14.83 -5.39
CA ALA A 192 -0.92 15.49 -5.34
C ALA A 192 -2.00 14.61 -5.96
N ALA A 193 -3.16 14.56 -5.32
CA ALA A 193 -4.36 13.91 -5.81
C ALA A 193 -5.59 14.78 -5.50
N LYS A 194 -6.68 14.50 -6.20
CA LYS A 194 -8.00 14.97 -5.79
C LYS A 194 -8.62 13.95 -4.85
N TYR A 195 -9.46 14.36 -3.91
CA TYR A 195 -10.30 13.42 -3.18
C TYR A 195 -11.78 13.72 -3.40
N VAL A 196 -12.61 12.70 -3.23
CA VAL A 196 -14.08 12.79 -3.21
C VAL A 196 -14.58 12.30 -1.86
N HIS A 197 -15.48 13.07 -1.25
CA HIS A 197 -16.19 12.71 -0.02
C HIS A 197 -17.48 11.94 -0.33
N SER A 198 -17.82 10.95 0.49
CA SER A 198 -19.10 10.23 0.42
C SER A 198 -19.64 9.93 1.81
N ASP A 199 -20.94 10.14 2.01
CA ASP A 199 -21.67 9.71 3.20
C ASP A 199 -22.10 8.23 3.13
N THR A 200 -21.84 7.59 1.99
CA THR A 200 -22.12 6.17 1.74
C THR A 200 -20.82 5.39 1.58
N ALA A 201 -20.85 4.19 1.00
CA ALA A 201 -19.62 3.47 0.69
C ALA A 201 -18.72 4.26 -0.28
N CYS A 202 -17.41 4.18 -0.07
CA CYS A 202 -16.40 4.81 -0.91
C CYS A 202 -15.78 3.82 -1.91
N LEU A 203 -14.69 3.15 -1.52
CA LEU A 203 -14.03 2.16 -2.36
C LEU A 203 -14.58 0.76 -2.07
N MET A 204 -15.03 0.09 -3.12
CA MET A 204 -15.34 -1.34 -3.12
C MET A 204 -14.17 -2.08 -3.78
N PRO A 205 -13.52 -3.03 -3.07
CA PRO A 205 -12.49 -3.87 -3.68
C PRO A 205 -13.03 -4.62 -4.89
N ASP A 206 -12.21 -4.77 -5.92
CA ASP A 206 -12.59 -5.56 -7.09
C ASP A 206 -12.40 -7.04 -6.76
N MET A 207 -13.52 -7.72 -6.48
CA MET A 207 -13.54 -9.14 -6.15
C MET A 207 -13.10 -10.04 -7.32
N GLY A 208 -12.99 -9.52 -8.54
CA GLY A 208 -12.51 -10.26 -9.70
C GLY A 208 -11.00 -10.46 -9.74
N VAL A 209 -10.24 -9.60 -9.03
CA VAL A 209 -8.77 -9.64 -8.94
C VAL A 209 -8.28 -10.03 -7.54
N LEU A 210 -9.20 -10.15 -6.57
CA LEU A 210 -8.84 -10.59 -5.22
C LEU A 210 -8.72 -12.12 -5.16
N SER A 211 -7.48 -12.59 -5.01
CA SER A 211 -7.16 -13.99 -4.76
C SER A 211 -7.20 -14.33 -3.27
N TYR A 212 -6.97 -13.36 -2.38
CA TYR A 212 -6.73 -13.62 -0.96
C TYR A 212 -7.64 -12.82 -0.02
N GLY A 213 -8.46 -13.56 0.73
CA GLY A 213 -9.27 -13.06 1.84
C GLY A 213 -10.37 -12.06 1.43
N PRO A 214 -11.35 -11.80 2.31
CA PRO A 214 -12.28 -10.71 2.09
C PRO A 214 -11.62 -9.37 2.44
N LEU A 215 -11.74 -8.41 1.53
CA LEU A 215 -11.65 -6.99 1.84
C LEU A 215 -13.08 -6.43 1.92
N ASP A 216 -13.38 -5.80 3.04
CA ASP A 216 -14.67 -5.14 3.23
C ASP A 216 -14.70 -3.83 2.45
N THR A 217 -15.87 -3.46 1.94
CA THR A 217 -16.09 -2.12 1.39
C THR A 217 -15.84 -1.05 2.45
N VAL A 218 -15.19 0.05 2.08
CA VAL A 218 -14.97 1.20 2.97
C VAL A 218 -16.32 1.89 3.26
N PRO A 219 -16.84 1.86 4.50
CA PRO A 219 -18.14 2.46 4.83
C PRO A 219 -18.04 3.98 4.99
N GLY A 220 -19.17 4.69 4.79
CA GLY A 220 -19.27 6.14 5.02
C GLY A 220 -19.37 6.54 6.49
N PRO A 221 -19.12 7.82 6.84
CA PRO A 221 -18.58 8.87 5.98
C PRO A 221 -17.10 8.60 5.67
N CYS A 222 -16.69 8.81 4.43
CA CYS A 222 -15.37 8.41 3.94
C CYS A 222 -14.87 9.30 2.79
N HIS A 223 -13.62 9.10 2.40
CA HIS A 223 -13.09 9.64 1.15
C HIS A 223 -12.51 8.56 0.25
N THR A 224 -12.34 8.90 -1.03
CA THR A 224 -11.50 8.20 -1.99
C THR A 224 -10.64 9.22 -2.74
N THR A 225 -9.35 8.97 -2.86
CA THR A 225 -8.47 9.75 -3.73
C THR A 225 -8.70 9.37 -5.19
N GLY A 226 -8.49 10.30 -6.11
CA GLY A 226 -8.26 9.98 -7.51
C GLY A 226 -6.97 9.16 -7.68
N PRO A 227 -6.77 8.55 -8.85
CA PRO A 227 -5.60 7.73 -9.11
C PRO A 227 -4.33 8.57 -9.10
N ILE A 228 -3.32 8.08 -8.40
CA ILE A 228 -1.94 8.55 -8.44
C ILE A 228 -1.19 7.69 -9.47
N ASP A 229 -0.68 8.31 -10.52
CA ASP A 229 -0.12 7.58 -11.68
C ASP A 229 0.99 6.60 -11.30
N LEU A 230 1.91 7.04 -10.43
CA LEU A 230 3.02 6.22 -9.94
C LEU A 230 3.37 6.64 -8.50
N PHE A 231 3.41 5.67 -7.60
CA PHE A 231 3.86 5.83 -6.22
C PHE A 231 4.76 4.66 -5.85
N THR A 232 5.92 4.93 -5.26
CA THR A 232 6.81 3.86 -4.77
C THR A 232 6.57 3.65 -3.29
N LEU A 233 5.98 2.50 -2.94
CA LEU A 233 5.84 2.07 -1.56
C LEU A 233 7.20 1.59 -1.05
N ASN A 234 7.89 2.44 -0.30
CA ASN A 234 9.18 2.09 0.32
C ASN A 234 8.93 1.30 1.60
N LEU A 235 9.47 0.09 1.68
CA LEU A 235 9.40 -0.81 2.83
C LEU A 235 10.83 -1.01 3.38
N GLY A 236 11.42 0.08 3.86
CA GLY A 236 12.85 0.14 4.21
C GLY A 236 13.72 0.35 2.98
N ASP A 237 14.72 -0.52 2.77
CA ASP A 237 15.73 -0.40 1.71
C ASP A 237 15.22 -0.79 0.30
N PHE A 238 13.96 -1.16 0.16
CA PHE A 238 13.36 -1.53 -1.13
C PHE A 238 12.04 -0.83 -1.38
N GLY A 239 11.78 -0.51 -2.65
CA GLY A 239 10.58 0.17 -3.10
C GLY A 239 9.75 -0.71 -4.01
N ILE A 240 8.44 -0.69 -3.84
CA ILE A 240 7.46 -1.32 -4.72
C ILE A 240 6.80 -0.23 -5.58
N PRO A 241 7.11 -0.13 -6.88
CA PRO A 241 6.51 0.87 -7.75
C PRO A 241 5.07 0.46 -8.10
N LEU A 242 4.09 1.14 -7.51
CA LEU A 242 2.67 0.93 -7.74
C LEU A 242 2.12 2.01 -8.67
N ARG A 243 1.35 1.60 -9.67
CA ARG A 243 0.62 2.49 -10.58
C ARG A 243 -0.83 2.61 -10.19
N MET A 244 -1.47 3.70 -10.62
CA MET A 244 -2.91 3.93 -10.41
C MET A 244 -3.30 3.78 -8.93
N VAL A 245 -2.49 4.35 -8.03
CA VAL A 245 -2.73 4.20 -6.59
C VAL A 245 -3.95 4.99 -6.19
N GLU A 246 -4.91 4.33 -5.56
CA GLU A 246 -6.10 4.93 -4.99
C GLU A 246 -6.19 4.57 -3.52
N ILE A 247 -6.61 5.53 -2.71
CA ILE A 247 -6.66 5.39 -1.27
C ILE A 247 -8.05 5.80 -0.80
N SER A 248 -8.65 4.99 0.05
CA SER A 248 -9.95 5.27 0.63
C SER A 248 -9.99 4.88 2.09
N ALA A 249 -10.65 5.68 2.94
CA ALA A 249 -10.84 5.34 4.33
C ALA A 249 -12.09 6.01 4.92
N GLN A 250 -12.65 5.37 5.94
CA GLN A 250 -13.73 5.92 6.75
C GLN A 250 -13.17 6.94 7.75
N TYR A 251 -13.80 8.10 7.85
CA TYR A 251 -13.49 9.08 8.88
C TYR A 251 -14.00 8.62 10.25
N GLN A 252 -13.20 8.84 11.29
CA GLN A 252 -13.61 8.65 12.68
C GLN A 252 -13.47 9.96 13.45
N GLY A 253 -14.60 10.53 13.88
CA GLY A 253 -14.68 11.81 14.60
C GLY A 253 -15.19 12.96 13.73
N ASP A 254 -15.49 14.11 14.36
CA ASP A 254 -15.88 15.37 13.73
C ASP A 254 -15.33 16.56 14.56
N PRO A 255 -14.20 17.19 14.17
CA PRO A 255 -13.39 16.88 12.99
C PRO A 255 -12.73 15.48 13.09
N PRO A 256 -12.33 14.85 11.96
CA PRO A 256 -11.76 13.51 11.99
C PRO A 256 -10.48 13.47 12.81
N ALA A 257 -10.44 12.55 13.79
CA ALA A 257 -9.25 12.29 14.60
C ALA A 257 -8.48 11.07 14.09
N ALA A 258 -9.14 10.21 13.32
CA ALA A 258 -8.55 9.01 12.73
C ALA A 258 -9.25 8.63 11.42
N MET A 259 -8.61 7.73 10.68
CA MET A 259 -9.11 7.02 9.53
C MET A 259 -9.09 5.53 9.82
N ILE A 260 -10.23 4.88 9.65
CA ILE A 260 -10.44 3.47 9.93
C ILE A 260 -10.96 2.74 8.69
N ALA A 261 -10.85 1.41 8.71
CA ALA A 261 -11.26 0.56 7.58
C ALA A 261 -10.68 1.06 6.24
N GLY A 262 -9.41 1.50 6.25
CA GLY A 262 -8.74 2.06 5.09
C GLY A 262 -8.31 0.97 4.10
N ILE A 263 -8.39 1.28 2.82
CA ILE A 263 -7.89 0.48 1.71
C ILE A 263 -7.03 1.37 0.81
N MET A 264 -5.79 0.97 0.60
CA MET A 264 -4.96 1.45 -0.50
C MET A 264 -4.91 0.34 -1.54
N ARG A 265 -5.14 0.69 -2.80
CA ARG A 265 -4.89 -0.22 -3.93
C ARG A 265 -3.94 0.39 -4.94
N GLY A 266 -3.17 -0.44 -5.62
CA GLY A 266 -2.29 -0.03 -6.72
C GLY A 266 -1.86 -1.22 -7.55
N PHE A 267 -1.40 -0.99 -8.77
CA PHE A 267 -1.00 -2.07 -9.67
C PHE A 267 0.52 -2.13 -9.82
N LEU A 268 1.10 -3.30 -9.55
CA LEU A 268 2.51 -3.57 -9.84
C LEU A 268 2.60 -4.36 -11.15
N THR A 269 3.22 -3.79 -12.17
CA THR A 269 3.38 -4.47 -13.45
C THR A 269 4.37 -5.63 -13.33
N GLN A 270 4.22 -6.66 -14.16
CA GLN A 270 5.14 -7.80 -14.17
C GLN A 270 6.59 -7.35 -14.41
N ALA A 271 6.79 -6.44 -15.36
CA ALA A 271 8.12 -5.92 -15.67
C ALA A 271 8.74 -5.16 -14.49
N ASP A 272 7.95 -4.35 -13.77
CA ASP A 272 8.42 -3.62 -12.60
C ASP A 272 8.71 -4.58 -11.43
N ALA A 273 7.90 -5.63 -11.24
CA ALA A 273 8.12 -6.64 -10.21
C ALA A 273 9.37 -7.49 -10.47
N GLU A 274 9.67 -7.83 -11.73
CA GLU A 274 10.89 -8.54 -12.13
C GLU A 274 12.14 -7.66 -11.94
N ALA A 275 12.00 -6.35 -12.11
CA ALA A 275 13.08 -5.37 -11.92
C ALA A 275 13.35 -5.05 -10.43
N ALA A 276 12.32 -5.06 -9.60
CA ALA A 276 12.43 -4.79 -8.17
C ALA A 276 13.02 -6.00 -7.43
N THR A 277 14.32 -5.94 -7.11
CA THR A 277 15.04 -6.98 -6.39
C THR A 277 15.09 -6.70 -4.89
N LEU A 278 14.76 -7.70 -4.08
CA LEU A 278 14.85 -7.63 -2.63
C LEU A 278 16.31 -7.53 -2.15
N PRO A 279 16.59 -6.83 -1.03
CA PRO A 279 17.92 -6.78 -0.44
C PRO A 279 18.49 -8.18 -0.20
N PRO A 280 19.76 -8.45 -0.58
CA PRO A 280 20.34 -9.79 -0.54
C PRO A 280 20.53 -10.34 0.89
N ASP A 281 20.41 -9.49 1.90
CA ASP A 281 20.53 -9.82 3.32
C ASP A 281 19.20 -10.29 3.94
N LEU A 282 18.07 -10.20 3.22
CA LEU A 282 16.84 -10.84 3.66
C LEU A 282 17.01 -12.37 3.64
N PRO A 283 16.85 -13.07 4.77
CA PRO A 283 16.76 -14.52 4.84
C PRO A 283 15.69 -15.06 3.92
N ILE A 284 15.99 -16.22 3.34
CA ILE A 284 15.09 -17.01 2.49
C ILE A 284 14.82 -16.38 1.11
N VAL A 285 14.49 -15.08 1.05
CA VAL A 285 14.05 -14.39 -0.18
C VAL A 285 14.99 -13.28 -0.67
N GLY A 286 16.09 -13.01 0.04
CA GLY A 286 17.03 -11.97 -0.34
C GLY A 286 17.63 -12.19 -1.72
N GLY A 287 17.68 -11.14 -2.52
CA GLY A 287 18.15 -11.17 -3.91
C GLY A 287 17.15 -11.76 -4.92
N MET A 288 15.96 -12.20 -4.48
CA MET A 288 14.86 -12.54 -5.38
C MET A 288 14.15 -11.28 -5.86
N SER A 289 13.52 -11.33 -7.03
CA SER A 289 12.63 -10.26 -7.48
C SER A 289 11.28 -10.31 -6.74
N ILE A 290 10.48 -9.24 -6.79
CA ILE A 290 9.11 -9.27 -6.29
C ILE A 290 8.30 -10.32 -7.07
N ALA A 291 8.50 -10.43 -8.38
CA ALA A 291 7.84 -11.44 -9.21
C ALA A 291 8.14 -12.89 -8.76
N ASP A 292 9.37 -13.15 -8.30
CA ASP A 292 9.76 -14.48 -7.79
C ASP A 292 9.04 -14.86 -6.49
N ILE A 293 8.56 -13.87 -5.72
CA ILE A 293 7.86 -14.09 -4.45
C ILE A 293 6.34 -13.90 -4.56
N THR A 294 5.82 -13.27 -5.61
CA THR A 294 4.37 -13.24 -5.94
C THR A 294 3.98 -14.37 -6.92
N CYS A 295 4.73 -15.46 -6.88
CA CYS A 295 4.82 -16.46 -7.95
C CYS A 295 3.71 -17.53 -7.96
N LYS A 296 2.61 -17.34 -7.23
CA LYS A 296 1.56 -18.34 -7.16
C LYS A 296 0.75 -18.38 -8.47
N PRO A 297 0.57 -19.57 -9.09
CA PRO A 297 -0.18 -19.69 -10.32
C PRO A 297 -1.63 -19.22 -10.17
N GLY A 298 -2.06 -18.33 -11.06
CA GLY A 298 -3.44 -17.81 -11.10
C GLY A 298 -3.63 -16.44 -10.47
N ASP A 299 -2.61 -15.89 -9.80
CA ASP A 299 -2.68 -14.55 -9.16
C ASP A 299 -2.21 -13.41 -10.07
N LEU A 300 -1.91 -13.71 -11.34
CA LEU A 300 -1.51 -12.68 -12.29
C LEU A 300 -2.76 -11.98 -12.83
N ASP A 301 -2.84 -10.69 -12.57
CA ASP A 301 -3.90 -9.78 -12.99
C ASP A 301 -3.55 -9.08 -14.31
N ASP A 302 -4.51 -8.30 -14.80
CA ASP A 302 -4.37 -7.46 -15.99
C ASP A 302 -4.82 -6.02 -15.69
N LEU A 303 -3.99 -5.05 -16.09
CA LEU A 303 -4.36 -3.65 -16.18
C LEU A 303 -4.23 -3.20 -17.64
N ASN A 304 -5.36 -3.19 -18.37
CA ASN A 304 -5.43 -2.73 -19.77
C ASN A 304 -4.49 -3.48 -20.74
N GLY A 305 -4.34 -4.79 -20.56
CA GLY A 305 -3.44 -5.63 -21.35
C GLY A 305 -2.01 -5.73 -20.81
N GLU A 306 -1.69 -5.02 -19.71
CA GLU A 306 -0.40 -5.13 -19.01
C GLU A 306 -0.53 -6.13 -17.85
N PRO A 307 0.21 -7.26 -17.87
CA PRO A 307 0.16 -8.24 -16.80
C PRO A 307 0.83 -7.71 -15.52
N GLY A 308 0.34 -8.14 -14.36
CA GLY A 308 0.89 -7.71 -13.07
C GLY A 308 0.08 -8.22 -11.88
N TRP A 309 0.10 -7.47 -10.79
CA TRP A 309 -0.65 -7.80 -9.57
C TRP A 309 -1.30 -6.54 -9.01
N TRP A 310 -2.58 -6.64 -8.63
CA TRP A 310 -3.21 -5.64 -7.80
C TRP A 310 -2.79 -5.81 -6.35
N PHE A 311 -2.09 -4.80 -5.84
CA PHE A 311 -1.81 -4.68 -4.43
C PHE A 311 -3.02 -4.11 -3.72
N TYR A 312 -3.52 -4.82 -2.70
CA TYR A 312 -4.51 -4.32 -1.75
C TYR A 312 -3.89 -4.29 -0.36
N VAL A 313 -3.91 -3.11 0.26
CA VAL A 313 -3.37 -2.89 1.60
C VAL A 313 -4.47 -2.36 2.50
N LYS A 314 -4.78 -3.09 3.57
CA LYS A 314 -5.62 -2.58 4.67
C LYS A 314 -4.81 -1.64 5.53
N PHE A 315 -5.41 -0.55 5.97
CA PHE A 315 -4.73 0.37 6.89
C PHE A 315 -5.68 1.05 7.88
N SER A 316 -5.07 1.61 8.92
CA SER A 316 -5.66 2.69 9.74
C SER A 316 -4.65 3.83 9.85
N ALA A 317 -5.14 5.04 10.06
CA ALA A 317 -4.31 6.22 10.26
C ALA A 317 -4.84 7.07 11.41
N ASN A 318 -3.93 7.69 12.18
CA ASN A 318 -4.27 8.65 13.21
C ASN A 318 -3.86 10.05 12.75
N ARG A 319 -4.60 11.08 13.20
CA ARG A 319 -4.18 12.47 12.97
C ARG A 319 -2.81 12.70 13.62
N ALA A 320 -1.87 13.23 12.85
CA ALA A 320 -0.53 13.57 13.29
C ALA A 320 -0.37 15.08 13.36
N GLN A 321 0.49 15.57 14.24
CA GLN A 321 0.88 16.98 14.19
C GLN A 321 1.80 17.20 12.99
N TRP A 322 1.52 18.20 12.17
CA TRP A 322 2.40 18.57 11.06
C TRP A 322 3.35 19.70 11.45
N SER A 323 4.60 19.63 11.00
CA SER A 323 5.61 20.68 11.13
C SER A 323 6.21 20.96 9.76
N GLY A 324 5.93 22.15 9.23
CA GLY A 324 6.33 22.62 7.89
C GLY A 324 6.00 24.09 7.72
#